data_AF-A0ABD5S616-F1
#
_entry.id   AF-A0ABD5S616-F1
#
_cell.length_a   1.000
_cell.length_b   1.000
_cell.length_c   1.000
_cell.angle_alpha   90.00
_cell.angle_beta   90.00
_cell.angle_gamma   90.00
#
_symmetry.space_group_name_H-M   'P 1'
#
loop_
_entity.id
_entity.type
_entity.pdbx_description
1 polymer ?
#
loop_
_entity_poly.entity_id
_entity_poly.type
_entity_poly.pdbx_seq_one_letter_code
_entity_poly.pdbx_strand_id
1 'polypeptide(L)'
;RWTARLERSEPLVERGEWERVEWHRVVESGDRYLTNASGVRVVDGETERASYATYADGEIQYRRIDDEDDPVRYERTSLVDRRDGAVRPESVYVIDRYLDGKNVSVIRLEIPGETVYRVTVTDAPDTVGELGTVSDYRATAYVTDAGFVARLDVEYTARFDGATSEVRYGFDFDDVGNATVDEPAWIELARQRTATEGDARGNDDSRRADPS
;
A
#
# COMPACT_ATOMS: atom_id res chain seq x y z
N ARG A 1 8.20 4.17 13.10
CA ARG A 1 8.31 4.60 11.71
C ARG A 1 8.36 3.35 10.88
N TRP A 2 7.82 3.49 9.70
CA TRP A 2 7.77 2.46 8.69
C TRP A 2 8.03 3.27 7.43
N THR A 3 8.78 2.73 6.48
CA THR A 3 8.95 3.33 5.15
C THR A 3 8.90 2.14 4.20
N ALA A 4 7.71 1.66 3.89
CA ALA A 4 7.60 0.56 2.95
C ALA A 4 7.82 1.08 1.53
N ARG A 5 9.03 0.95 0.97
CA ARG A 5 9.24 1.12 -0.48
C ARG A 5 8.73 -0.11 -1.19
N LEU A 6 7.43 -0.10 -1.50
CA LEU A 6 6.83 -1.13 -2.33
C LEU A 6 7.05 -0.80 -3.79
N GLU A 7 7.99 -1.50 -4.44
CA GLU A 7 8.07 -1.58 -5.91
C GLU A 7 7.27 -2.81 -6.34
N ARG A 8 6.07 -2.63 -6.90
CA ARG A 8 5.24 -3.72 -7.43
C ARG A 8 5.23 -3.64 -8.95
N SER A 9 5.71 -4.69 -9.62
CA SER A 9 5.54 -4.90 -11.06
C SER A 9 4.73 -6.16 -11.31
N GLU A 10 3.41 -6.10 -11.15
CA GLU A 10 2.51 -7.21 -11.47
C GLU A 10 1.62 -6.79 -12.64
N PRO A 11 1.65 -7.51 -13.78
CA PRO A 11 0.54 -7.49 -14.71
C PRO A 11 -0.52 -8.43 -14.18
N LEU A 12 -1.65 -7.88 -13.73
CA LEU A 12 -2.81 -8.63 -13.33
C LEU A 12 -4.06 -7.89 -13.79
N VAL A 13 -4.65 -8.45 -14.84
CA VAL A 13 -5.92 -8.11 -15.45
C VAL A 13 -7.02 -8.11 -14.38
N GLU A 14 -7.17 -7.01 -13.65
CA GLU A 14 -8.43 -6.49 -13.12
C GLU A 14 -8.17 -5.32 -12.17
N ARG A 15 -8.67 -4.15 -12.58
CA ARG A 15 -8.75 -2.86 -11.86
C ARG A 15 -7.50 -1.97 -11.91
N GLY A 16 -7.28 -1.30 -13.05
CA GLY A 16 -6.39 -0.13 -13.15
C GLY A 16 -4.95 -0.45 -12.74
N GLU A 17 -4.22 -1.09 -13.65
CA GLU A 17 -3.01 -1.85 -13.35
C GLU A 17 -1.79 -0.94 -13.24
N TRP A 18 -1.18 -0.86 -12.07
CA TRP A 18 0.15 -0.26 -11.92
C TRP A 18 1.20 -1.21 -12.49
N GLU A 19 1.87 -0.81 -13.56
CA GLU A 19 3.07 -1.51 -14.08
C GLU A 19 4.23 -1.36 -13.09
N ARG A 20 4.32 -0.18 -12.47
CA ARG A 20 5.25 0.10 -11.40
C ARG A 20 4.60 1.08 -10.45
N VAL A 21 4.60 0.77 -9.17
CA VAL A 21 4.25 1.74 -8.13
C VAL A 21 5.35 1.72 -7.09
N GLU A 22 5.68 2.89 -6.55
CA GLU A 22 6.50 3.10 -5.37
C GLU A 22 5.59 3.65 -4.28
N TRP A 23 5.65 3.07 -3.09
CA TRP A 23 4.93 3.58 -1.91
C TRP A 23 5.90 4.12 -0.87
N HIS A 24 5.41 5.07 -0.08
CA HIS A 24 6.05 5.49 1.16
C HIS A 24 4.96 5.75 2.19
N ARG A 25 5.00 5.06 3.34
CA ARG A 25 3.98 5.21 4.38
C ARG A 25 4.59 5.43 5.75
N VAL A 26 4.27 6.56 6.39
CA VAL A 26 4.58 6.88 7.78
C VAL A 26 3.32 6.68 8.63
N VAL A 27 3.41 5.89 9.71
CA VAL A 27 2.28 5.61 10.62
C VAL A 27 2.69 5.96 12.05
N GLU A 28 1.98 6.91 12.65
CA GLU A 28 2.09 7.28 14.07
C GLU A 28 1.10 6.45 14.90
N SER A 29 -0.14 6.32 14.42
CA SER A 29 -1.20 5.48 14.97
C SER A 29 -2.11 4.94 13.87
N GLY A 30 -3.04 4.06 14.21
CA GLY A 30 -3.95 3.44 13.22
C GLY A 30 -4.84 4.45 12.48
N ASP A 31 -5.07 5.61 13.08
CA ASP A 31 -5.88 6.74 12.60
C ASP A 31 -5.04 7.97 12.24
N ARG A 32 -3.72 7.96 12.49
CA ARG A 32 -2.80 9.05 12.13
C ARG A 32 -1.61 8.54 11.32
N TYR A 33 -1.65 8.84 10.03
CA TYR A 33 -0.66 8.35 9.07
C TYR A 33 -0.60 9.22 7.80
N LEU A 34 0.50 9.09 7.07
CA LEU A 34 0.70 9.62 5.74
C LEU A 34 1.15 8.50 4.83
N THR A 35 0.48 8.34 3.69
CA THR A 35 0.90 7.45 2.60
C THR A 35 1.08 8.27 1.34
N ASN A 36 2.20 8.10 0.66
CA ASN A 36 2.42 8.57 -0.69
C ASN A 36 2.60 7.36 -1.60
N ALA A 37 2.04 7.42 -2.79
CA ALA A 37 2.24 6.43 -3.82
C ALA A 37 2.42 7.16 -5.15
N SER A 38 3.36 6.69 -5.96
CA SER A 38 3.59 7.22 -7.29
C SER A 38 4.09 6.13 -8.21
N GLY A 39 3.78 6.24 -9.50
CA GLY A 39 4.15 5.19 -10.43
C GLY A 39 3.58 5.38 -11.81
N VAL A 40 3.52 4.27 -12.51
CA VAL A 40 3.04 4.13 -13.87
C VAL A 40 1.95 3.09 -13.87
N ARG A 41 0.81 3.41 -14.49
CA ARG A 41 -0.29 2.47 -14.71
C ARG A 41 -0.67 2.40 -16.19
N VAL A 42 -1.31 1.31 -16.58
CA VAL A 42 -1.85 1.11 -17.93
C VAL A 42 -3.35 1.33 -17.90
N VAL A 43 -3.82 2.31 -18.69
CA VAL A 43 -5.24 2.66 -18.83
C VAL A 43 -5.56 2.66 -20.32
N ASP A 44 -6.55 1.86 -20.73
CA ASP A 44 -6.96 1.69 -22.13
C ASP A 44 -5.80 1.37 -23.11
N GLY A 45 -4.76 0.70 -22.62
CA GLY A 45 -3.56 0.33 -23.39
C GLY A 45 -2.50 1.42 -23.49
N GLU A 46 -2.73 2.58 -22.87
CA GLU A 46 -1.78 3.68 -22.77
C GLU A 46 -1.15 3.71 -21.37
N THR A 47 0.11 4.15 -21.33
CA THR A 47 0.90 4.22 -20.10
C THR A 47 0.83 5.62 -19.54
N GLU A 48 0.30 5.78 -18.33
CA GLU A 48 0.15 7.08 -17.68
C GLU A 48 0.83 7.11 -16.32
N ARG A 49 1.37 8.27 -15.96
CA ARG A 49 1.89 8.52 -14.62
C ARG A 49 0.74 8.90 -13.71
N ALA A 50 0.76 8.30 -12.52
CA ALA A 50 -0.19 8.65 -11.48
C ALA A 50 0.52 8.73 -10.14
N SER A 51 0.01 9.60 -9.28
CA SER A 51 0.42 9.67 -7.89
C SER A 51 -0.76 10.00 -7.00
N TYR A 52 -0.71 9.53 -5.77
CA TYR A 52 -1.66 9.93 -4.75
C TYR A 52 -1.00 10.00 -3.38
N ALA A 53 -1.57 10.85 -2.54
CA ALA A 53 -1.20 10.97 -1.15
C ALA A 53 -2.44 10.83 -0.27
N THR A 54 -2.34 10.10 0.82
CA THR A 54 -3.40 9.94 1.81
C THR A 54 -2.86 10.37 3.16
N TYR A 55 -3.53 11.31 3.81
CA TYR A 55 -3.21 11.76 5.15
C TYR A 55 -4.42 11.58 6.05
N ALA A 56 -4.21 11.01 7.23
CA ALA A 56 -5.21 10.87 8.25
C ALA A 56 -4.76 11.65 9.50
N ASP A 57 -5.65 12.48 10.04
CA ASP A 57 -5.37 13.34 11.20
C ASP A 57 -5.93 12.80 12.53
N GLY A 58 -6.42 11.57 12.54
CA GLY A 58 -7.11 10.94 13.68
C GLY A 58 -8.62 10.84 13.49
N GLU A 59 -9.23 11.76 12.74
CA GLU A 59 -10.68 11.80 12.55
C GLU A 59 -11.09 11.75 11.08
N ILE A 60 -10.33 12.44 10.24
CA ILE A 60 -10.59 12.59 8.81
C ILE A 60 -9.40 12.06 8.02
N GLN A 61 -9.73 11.30 6.99
CA GLN A 61 -8.80 10.93 5.94
C GLN A 61 -8.99 11.85 4.73
N TYR A 62 -7.92 12.53 4.34
CA TYR A 62 -7.83 13.27 3.10
C TYR A 62 -7.02 12.48 2.09
N ARG A 63 -7.46 12.49 0.83
CA ARG A 63 -6.71 11.91 -0.28
C ARG A 63 -6.50 12.96 -1.37
N ARG A 64 -5.28 13.08 -1.85
CA ARG A 64 -4.90 13.87 -3.03
C ARG A 64 -4.63 12.89 -4.17
N ILE A 65 -5.26 13.10 -5.32
CA ILE A 65 -5.09 12.29 -6.52
C ILE A 65 -4.56 13.19 -7.63
N ASP A 66 -3.49 12.77 -8.27
CA ASP A 66 -2.73 13.52 -9.26
C ASP A 66 -2.36 12.57 -10.40
N ASP A 67 -3.25 12.54 -11.39
CA ASP A 67 -3.12 11.74 -12.62
C ASP A 67 -2.62 12.68 -13.73
N GLU A 68 -1.73 12.22 -14.61
CA GLU A 68 -1.02 13.06 -15.60
C GLU A 68 -1.96 13.91 -16.48
N ASP A 69 -3.12 13.37 -16.85
CA ASP A 69 -4.08 13.99 -17.77
C ASP A 69 -5.28 14.67 -17.08
N ASP A 70 -5.41 14.56 -15.76
CA ASP A 70 -6.55 15.10 -15.00
C ASP A 70 -6.14 16.24 -14.06
N PRO A 71 -7.06 17.19 -13.77
CA PRO A 71 -6.84 18.14 -12.71
C PRO A 71 -6.73 17.43 -11.35
N VAL A 72 -5.82 17.91 -10.49
CA VAL A 72 -5.65 17.36 -9.13
C VAL A 72 -6.98 17.37 -8.37
N ARG A 73 -7.34 16.19 -7.84
CA ARG A 73 -8.57 15.96 -7.07
C ARG A 73 -8.27 15.73 -5.60
N TYR A 74 -9.25 16.07 -4.77
CA TYR A 74 -9.20 15.85 -3.34
C TYR A 74 -10.45 15.11 -2.87
N GLU A 75 -10.27 14.10 -2.04
CA GLU A 75 -11.36 13.35 -1.41
C GLU A 75 -11.24 13.49 0.11
N ARG A 76 -12.39 13.47 0.78
CA ARG A 76 -12.49 13.52 2.25
C ARG A 76 -13.38 12.38 2.74
N THR A 77 -12.89 11.63 3.71
CA THR A 77 -13.63 10.52 4.34
C THR A 77 -13.54 10.62 5.85
N SER A 78 -14.67 10.48 6.54
CA SER A 78 -14.74 10.33 8.00
C SER A 78 -14.21 8.96 8.42
N LEU A 79 -13.27 8.92 9.37
CA LEU A 79 -12.76 7.67 9.94
C LEU A 79 -13.72 7.09 10.99
N VAL A 80 -14.57 7.92 11.60
CA VAL A 80 -15.59 7.49 12.58
C VAL A 80 -16.64 6.58 11.93
N ASP A 81 -16.98 6.83 10.67
CA ASP A 81 -17.93 6.01 9.90
C ASP A 81 -17.31 4.70 9.40
N ARG A 82 -15.99 4.58 9.48
CA ARG A 82 -15.24 3.39 9.10
C ARG A 82 -15.17 2.46 10.31
N ARG A 83 -16.21 1.64 10.50
CA ARG A 83 -16.28 0.62 11.60
C ARG A 83 -15.10 -0.37 11.63
N ASP A 84 -14.29 -0.44 10.56
CA ASP A 84 -13.05 -1.20 10.45
C ASP A 84 -11.81 -0.28 10.29
N GLY A 85 -11.79 0.85 10.99
CA GLY A 85 -10.83 1.97 10.87
C GLY A 85 -9.37 1.69 11.26
N ALA A 86 -8.83 0.51 11.01
CA ALA A 86 -7.40 0.26 11.10
C ALA A 86 -6.82 0.11 9.69
N VAL A 87 -5.76 0.86 9.41
CA VAL A 87 -4.78 0.44 8.38
C VAL A 87 -4.33 -0.96 8.79
N ARG A 88 -4.87 -2.01 8.15
CA ARG A 88 -4.22 -3.31 8.23
C ARG A 88 -2.86 -3.15 7.56
N PRO A 89 -1.76 -3.54 8.22
CA PRO A 89 -0.47 -3.48 7.57
C PRO A 89 -0.54 -4.41 6.35
N GLU A 90 -0.48 -3.85 5.14
CA GLU A 90 -0.36 -4.63 3.89
C GLU A 90 0.80 -5.63 3.99
N SER A 91 1.81 -5.31 4.79
CA SER A 91 2.93 -6.18 5.11
C SER A 91 2.52 -7.52 5.72
N VAL A 92 1.47 -7.62 6.54
CA VAL A 92 1.04 -8.91 7.10
C VAL A 92 0.50 -9.82 5.99
N TYR A 93 -0.35 -9.27 5.12
CA TYR A 93 -0.88 -10.01 3.97
C TYR A 93 0.24 -10.45 3.03
N VAL A 94 1.21 -9.59 2.80
CA VAL A 94 2.35 -9.86 1.92
C VAL A 94 3.29 -10.92 2.51
N ILE A 95 3.58 -10.85 3.81
CA ILE A 95 4.39 -11.85 4.50
C ILE A 95 3.74 -13.22 4.36
N ASP A 96 2.43 -13.33 4.62
CA ASP A 96 1.66 -14.58 4.46
C ASP A 96 1.68 -15.05 3.00
N ARG A 97 1.46 -14.15 2.05
CA ARG A 97 1.44 -14.44 0.61
C ARG A 97 2.77 -14.98 0.07
N TYR A 98 3.91 -14.45 0.52
CA TYR A 98 5.21 -14.76 -0.11
C TYR A 98 6.15 -15.62 0.76
N LEU A 99 5.93 -15.73 2.07
CA LEU A 99 6.82 -16.52 2.93
C LEU A 99 6.25 -17.90 3.30
N ASP A 100 4.99 -18.21 3.00
CA ASP A 100 4.37 -19.53 3.24
C ASP A 100 4.77 -20.60 2.20
N GLY A 101 6.00 -20.54 1.70
CA GLY A 101 6.49 -21.40 0.63
C GLY A 101 7.20 -22.65 1.14
N LYS A 102 7.60 -23.51 0.20
CA LYS A 102 8.39 -24.71 0.47
C LYS A 102 9.87 -24.42 0.20
N ASN A 103 10.75 -25.31 0.65
CA ASN A 103 12.21 -25.18 0.49
C ASN A 103 12.78 -23.87 1.09
N VAL A 104 12.71 -23.81 2.42
CA VAL A 104 13.15 -22.65 3.21
C VAL A 104 14.58 -22.87 3.73
N SER A 105 15.43 -21.86 3.55
CA SER A 105 16.74 -21.78 4.18
C SER A 105 16.81 -20.60 5.14
N VAL A 106 17.47 -20.79 6.27
CA VAL A 106 17.63 -19.76 7.30
C VAL A 106 19.10 -19.63 7.65
N ILE A 107 19.62 -18.40 7.55
CA ILE A 107 21.01 -18.08 7.92
C ILE A 107 20.96 -17.00 9.00
N ARG A 108 21.64 -17.26 10.12
CA ARG A 108 21.84 -16.28 11.18
C ARG A 108 22.96 -15.31 10.78
N LEU A 109 22.68 -14.02 10.91
CA LEU A 109 23.61 -12.91 10.67
C LEU A 109 23.83 -12.18 12.00
N GLU A 110 25.09 -12.09 12.41
CA GLU A 110 25.51 -11.30 13.57
C GLU A 110 25.87 -9.90 13.08
N ILE A 111 25.05 -8.92 13.43
CA ILE A 111 25.33 -7.49 13.23
C ILE A 111 25.72 -6.93 14.60
N PRO A 112 26.69 -6.01 14.72
CA PRO A 112 27.07 -5.48 16.04
C PRO A 112 25.85 -4.91 16.80
N GLY A 113 25.47 -5.61 17.88
CA GLY A 113 24.33 -5.24 18.72
C GLY A 113 22.97 -5.81 18.29
N GLU A 114 22.89 -6.59 17.21
CA GLU A 114 21.63 -7.12 16.69
C GLU A 114 21.80 -8.51 16.05
N THR A 115 20.90 -9.44 16.38
CA THR A 115 20.80 -10.72 15.68
C THR A 115 19.70 -10.64 14.63
N VAL A 116 20.06 -10.88 13.37
CA VAL A 116 19.11 -10.90 12.25
C VAL A 116 19.18 -12.25 11.55
N TYR A 117 18.05 -12.77 11.13
CA TYR A 117 17.92 -14.00 10.36
C TYR A 117 17.56 -13.66 8.93
N ARG A 118 18.38 -14.12 7.97
CA ARG A 118 18.02 -14.12 6.56
C ARG A 118 17.28 -15.40 6.24
N VAL A 119 16.01 -15.28 5.93
CA VAL A 119 15.14 -16.37 5.48
C VAL A 119 15.04 -16.30 3.97
N THR A 120 15.30 -17.39 3.27
CA THR A 120 15.14 -17.48 1.81
C THR A 120 14.23 -18.63 1.44
N VAL A 121 13.21 -18.35 0.66
CA VAL A 121 12.22 -19.29 0.12
C VAL A 121 12.39 -19.35 -1.39
N THR A 122 12.51 -20.54 -1.97
CA THR A 122 12.73 -20.70 -3.42
C THR A 122 11.62 -21.47 -4.15
N ASP A 123 10.73 -22.15 -3.41
CA ASP A 123 9.54 -22.74 -4.02
C ASP A 123 8.35 -21.82 -3.74
N ALA A 124 7.70 -21.36 -4.81
CA ALA A 124 6.58 -20.43 -4.71
C ALA A 124 5.43 -21.00 -3.84
N PRO A 125 4.84 -20.21 -2.93
CA PRO A 125 3.61 -20.56 -2.25
C PRO A 125 2.44 -20.74 -3.23
N ASP A 126 1.45 -21.57 -2.85
CA ASP A 126 0.26 -21.82 -3.68
C ASP A 126 -0.52 -20.51 -3.96
N THR A 127 -0.51 -19.57 -3.01
CA THR A 127 -1.12 -18.23 -3.13
C THR A 127 -0.51 -17.36 -4.23
N VAL A 128 0.74 -17.62 -4.63
CA VAL A 128 1.40 -16.96 -5.77
C VAL A 128 1.06 -17.68 -7.07
N GLY A 129 0.91 -19.01 -7.02
CA GLY A 129 0.56 -19.85 -8.17
C GLY A 129 -0.85 -19.63 -8.74
N GLU A 130 -1.76 -19.00 -7.99
CA GLU A 130 -3.08 -18.60 -8.48
C GLU A 130 -3.03 -17.64 -9.68
N LEU A 131 -1.88 -16.97 -9.88
CA LEU A 131 -1.66 -15.99 -10.96
C LEU A 131 -1.19 -16.62 -12.28
N GLY A 132 -1.00 -17.94 -12.32
CA GLY A 132 -0.51 -18.67 -13.50
C GLY A 132 0.73 -19.51 -13.22
N THR A 133 1.53 -19.76 -14.25
CA THR A 133 2.77 -20.54 -14.08
C THR A 133 3.87 -19.65 -13.52
N VAL A 134 4.44 -20.02 -12.38
CA VAL A 134 5.52 -19.29 -11.70
C VAL A 134 6.84 -20.03 -11.90
N SER A 135 7.90 -19.31 -12.26
CA SER A 135 9.27 -19.82 -12.31
C SER A 135 10.25 -18.87 -11.63
N ASP A 136 11.43 -19.40 -11.31
CA ASP A 136 12.56 -18.63 -10.76
C ASP A 136 12.18 -17.85 -9.49
N TYR A 137 11.31 -18.45 -8.68
CA TYR A 137 10.78 -17.83 -7.49
C TYR A 137 11.85 -17.67 -6.42
N ARG A 138 11.90 -16.49 -5.82
CA ARG A 138 12.74 -16.22 -4.65
C ARG A 138 12.12 -15.15 -3.79
N ALA A 139 11.87 -15.48 -2.53
CA ALA A 139 11.60 -14.51 -1.47
C ALA A 139 12.75 -14.51 -0.47
N THR A 140 13.24 -13.33 -0.09
CA THR A 140 14.27 -13.12 0.92
C THR A 140 13.74 -12.17 1.98
N ALA A 141 13.65 -12.64 3.22
CA ALA A 141 13.24 -11.84 4.36
C ALA A 141 14.39 -11.65 5.35
N TYR A 142 14.44 -10.49 5.99
CA TYR A 142 15.33 -10.22 7.13
C TYR A 142 14.46 -10.08 8.37
N VAL A 143 14.68 -10.98 9.32
CA VAL A 143 13.83 -11.16 10.50
C VAL A 143 14.67 -10.93 11.75
N THR A 144 14.22 -10.05 12.64
CA THR A 144 14.86 -9.81 13.93
C THR A 144 14.71 -11.02 14.87
N ASP A 145 15.45 -11.05 15.96
CA ASP A 145 15.32 -12.08 17.01
C ASP A 145 13.93 -12.12 17.67
N ALA A 146 13.24 -10.98 17.70
CA ALA A 146 11.86 -10.85 18.14
C ALA A 146 10.81 -11.39 17.14
N GLY A 147 11.24 -11.86 15.96
CA GLY A 147 10.35 -12.38 14.91
C GLY A 147 9.74 -11.30 14.02
N PHE A 148 10.18 -10.05 14.15
CA PHE A 148 9.72 -8.96 13.27
C PHE A 148 10.44 -9.01 11.92
N VAL A 149 9.69 -9.08 10.82
CA VAL A 149 10.20 -9.02 9.44
C VAL A 149 10.50 -7.57 9.09
N ALA A 150 11.76 -7.17 9.18
CA ALA A 150 12.22 -5.81 8.92
C ALA A 150 12.31 -5.48 7.43
N ARG A 151 12.55 -6.50 6.59
CA ARG A 151 12.64 -6.34 5.14
C ARG A 151 12.19 -7.62 4.45
N LEU A 152 11.57 -7.46 3.29
CA LEU A 152 11.22 -8.52 2.36
C LEU A 152 11.56 -8.08 0.94
N ASP A 153 12.21 -8.94 0.19
CA ASP A 153 12.41 -8.81 -1.25
C ASP A 153 11.88 -10.09 -1.93
N VAL A 154 11.08 -9.95 -2.97
CA VAL A 154 10.48 -11.04 -3.73
C VAL A 154 10.72 -10.79 -5.20
N GLU A 155 11.15 -11.82 -5.90
CA GLU A 155 11.31 -11.84 -7.34
C GLU A 155 10.80 -13.17 -7.91
N TYR A 156 10.10 -13.13 -9.04
CA TYR A 156 9.73 -14.32 -9.81
C TYR A 156 9.33 -13.96 -11.23
N THR A 157 9.26 -14.96 -12.10
CA THR A 157 8.65 -14.84 -13.42
C THR A 157 7.25 -15.44 -13.38
N ALA A 158 6.26 -14.69 -13.82
CA ALA A 158 4.88 -15.15 -13.97
C ALA A 158 4.52 -15.31 -15.45
N ARG A 159 3.77 -16.35 -15.77
CA ARG A 159 3.17 -16.53 -17.09
C ARG A 159 1.66 -16.70 -16.99
N PHE A 160 0.93 -15.80 -17.65
CA PHE A 160 -0.52 -15.76 -17.70
C PHE A 160 -0.98 -15.49 -19.14
N ASP A 161 -1.96 -16.26 -19.64
CA ASP A 161 -2.52 -16.13 -21.00
C ASP A 161 -1.47 -15.97 -22.13
N GLY A 162 -0.35 -16.67 -21.99
CA GLY A 162 0.74 -16.66 -22.96
C GLY A 162 1.74 -15.52 -22.82
N ALA A 163 1.41 -14.47 -22.04
CA ALA A 163 2.31 -13.37 -21.68
C ALA A 163 3.22 -13.77 -20.51
N THR A 164 4.48 -13.32 -20.56
CA THR A 164 5.49 -13.57 -19.52
C THR A 164 5.91 -12.24 -18.92
N SER A 165 6.01 -12.19 -17.59
CA SER A 165 6.27 -10.96 -16.85
C SER A 165 7.19 -11.19 -15.66
N GLU A 166 8.12 -10.26 -15.47
CA GLU A 166 8.98 -10.24 -14.28
C GLU A 166 8.26 -9.50 -13.15
N VAL A 167 8.07 -10.20 -12.04
CA VAL A 167 7.50 -9.62 -10.83
C VAL A 167 8.61 -9.35 -9.83
N ARG A 168 8.66 -8.10 -9.36
CA ARG A 168 9.42 -7.70 -8.19
C ARG A 168 8.47 -7.08 -7.19
N TYR A 169 8.70 -7.42 -5.92
CA TYR A 169 7.99 -6.88 -4.77
C TYR A 169 9.01 -6.68 -3.65
N GLY A 170 8.95 -5.55 -2.96
CA GLY A 170 9.81 -5.30 -1.81
C GLY A 170 9.10 -4.50 -0.73
N PHE A 171 9.54 -4.64 0.53
CA PHE A 171 9.32 -3.62 1.54
C PHE A 171 10.46 -3.63 2.55
N ASP A 172 10.64 -2.50 3.19
CA ASP A 172 11.51 -2.30 4.33
C ASP A 172 10.81 -1.49 5.41
N PHE A 173 11.32 -1.59 6.63
CA PHE A 173 10.81 -0.89 7.79
C PHE A 173 11.94 -0.19 8.54
N ASP A 174 11.76 1.10 8.80
CA ASP A 174 12.74 1.92 9.52
C ASP A 174 12.11 2.66 10.68
N ASP A 175 12.82 2.77 11.81
CA ASP A 175 12.50 3.63 12.96
C ASP A 175 11.17 3.26 13.69
N VAL A 176 10.82 1.97 13.65
CA VAL A 176 9.67 1.34 14.33
C VAL A 176 9.47 1.84 15.77
N GLY A 177 8.22 2.21 16.12
CA GLY A 177 7.88 2.71 17.46
C GLY A 177 8.07 4.21 17.70
N ASN A 178 8.86 4.92 16.88
CA ASN A 178 9.14 6.36 17.09
C ASN A 178 8.67 7.26 15.93
N ALA A 179 7.77 6.78 15.05
CA ALA A 179 7.29 7.61 13.95
C ALA A 179 6.42 8.76 14.47
N THR A 180 6.62 9.93 13.86
CA THR A 180 5.67 11.04 13.95
C THR A 180 5.20 11.39 12.55
N VAL A 181 3.95 11.84 12.43
CA VAL A 181 3.35 12.20 11.14
C VAL A 181 3.15 13.72 11.10
N ASP A 182 3.86 14.35 10.17
CA ASP A 182 3.71 15.78 9.87
C ASP A 182 2.52 16.01 8.93
N GLU A 183 1.77 17.08 9.17
CA GLU A 183 0.67 17.49 8.29
C GLU A 183 1.23 17.96 6.93
N PRO A 184 0.79 17.36 5.80
CA PRO A 184 1.27 17.76 4.49
C PRO A 184 0.76 19.15 4.07
N ALA A 185 1.58 19.89 3.32
CA ALA A 185 1.23 21.23 2.84
C ALA A 185 -0.05 21.30 1.97
N TRP A 186 -0.45 20.19 1.33
CA TRP A 186 -1.64 20.14 0.48
C TRP A 186 -2.96 20.05 1.29
N ILE A 187 -2.89 19.86 2.61
CA ILE A 187 -4.10 19.66 3.43
C ILE A 187 -4.96 20.92 3.53
N GLU A 188 -4.37 22.11 3.59
CA GLU A 188 -5.15 23.35 3.59
C GLU A 188 -6.04 23.46 2.34
N LEU A 189 -5.48 23.10 1.18
CA LEU A 189 -6.24 23.10 -0.08
C LEU A 189 -7.28 21.97 -0.11
N ALA A 190 -6.94 20.77 0.38
CA ALA A 190 -7.88 19.66 0.46
C ALA A 190 -9.10 20.02 1.32
N ARG A 191 -8.89 20.63 2.49
CA ARG A 191 -9.96 21.12 3.38
C ARG A 191 -10.86 22.11 2.65
N GLN A 192 -10.28 23.09 1.95
CA GLN A 192 -11.06 24.08 1.20
C GLN A 192 -11.89 23.46 0.07
N ARG A 193 -11.32 22.51 -0.68
CA ARG A 193 -11.98 21.89 -1.84
C ARG A 193 -13.07 20.89 -1.46
N THR A 194 -12.94 20.24 -0.30
CA THR A 194 -13.87 19.20 0.15
C THR A 194 -14.92 19.70 1.17
N ALA A 195 -14.76 20.90 1.72
CA ALA A 195 -15.74 21.51 2.63
C ALA A 195 -17.12 21.67 1.97
N THR A 196 -17.15 22.05 0.69
CA THR A 196 -18.38 22.34 -0.06
C THR A 196 -19.25 21.10 -0.34
N GLU A 197 -18.67 19.90 -0.35
CA GLU A 197 -19.38 18.66 -0.67
C GLU A 197 -20.04 17.99 0.55
N GLY A 198 -19.57 18.33 1.77
CA GLY A 198 -20.15 17.83 3.02
C GLY A 198 -21.48 18.49 3.39
N ASP A 199 -21.67 19.77 3.03
CA ASP A 199 -22.88 20.53 3.35
C ASP A 199 -24.06 20.24 2.42
N ALA A 200 -23.80 19.71 1.22
CA ALA A 200 -24.85 19.44 0.23
C ALA A 200 -25.70 18.20 0.56
N ARG A 201 -25.17 17.24 1.33
CA ARG A 201 -25.93 16.04 1.77
C ARG A 201 -26.72 16.25 3.08
N GLY A 202 -26.50 17.35 3.79
CA GLY A 202 -27.17 17.66 5.06
C GLY A 202 -28.48 18.44 4.93
N ASN A 203 -28.87 18.88 3.73
CA ASN A 203 -29.92 19.89 3.58
C ASN A 203 -31.16 19.46 2.77
N ASP A 204 -31.28 18.17 2.43
CA ASP A 204 -32.41 17.63 1.64
C ASP A 204 -33.40 16.77 2.46
N ASP A 205 -33.53 17.03 3.77
CA ASP A 205 -34.51 16.33 4.64
C ASP A 205 -35.39 17.29 5.45
N SER A 206 -35.68 18.49 4.93
CA SER A 206 -36.52 19.48 5.65
C SER A 206 -37.62 20.13 4.81
N ARG A 207 -37.99 19.57 3.66
CA ARG A 207 -39.13 20.08 2.85
C ARG A 207 -40.15 19.01 2.49
N ARG A 208 -40.77 18.41 3.50
CA ARG A 208 -42.17 17.97 3.44
C ARG A 208 -42.89 18.33 4.74
N ALA A 209 -43.25 19.61 4.85
CA ALA A 209 -44.38 20.01 5.65
C ALA A 209 -45.64 19.83 4.78
N ASP A 210 -46.50 18.89 5.15
CA ASP A 210 -47.87 18.79 4.64
C ASP A 210 -48.73 19.90 5.25
N PRO A 211 -49.42 20.73 4.45
CA PRO A 211 -50.59 21.44 4.93
C PRO A 211 -51.87 20.65 4.60
N SER A 212 -52.53 20.23 5.69
CA SER A 212 -53.97 20.01 5.91
C SER A 212 -54.82 19.30 4.86
#